data_AF-A0A959NCH7-F1
#
_entry.id   AF-A0A959NCH7-F1
#
_cell.length_a   1.000
_cell.length_b   1.000
_cell.length_c   1.000
_cell.angle_alpha   90.00
_cell.angle_beta   90.00
_cell.angle_gamma   90.00
#
_symmetry.space_group_name_H-M   'P 1'
#
loop_
_entity.id
_entity.type
_entity.pdbx_description
1 polymer ?
#
loop_
_entity_poly.entity_id
_entity_poly.type
_entity_poly.pdbx_seq_one_letter_code
_entity_poly.pdbx_strand_id
1 'polypeptide(L)'
;MKKYFFAALLIVSVQMVQAQTWPQGVQFIESKMNDSTTVQGNLADGKIIDDLSWASSSSNACFTGLQFTQYMGHHVFYGTSIKPQSVIKIYVTA
;
A
#
# COMPACT_ATOMS: atom_id res chain seq x y z
N MET A 1 41.10 -22.56 -13.05
CA MET A 1 40.73 -21.31 -12.33
C MET A 1 39.64 -20.49 -13.02
N LYS A 2 39.59 -20.38 -14.36
CA LYS A 2 38.53 -19.64 -15.10
C LYS A 2 37.11 -20.24 -15.07
N LYS A 3 36.96 -21.55 -14.84
CA LYS A 3 35.66 -22.25 -14.91
C LYS A 3 34.76 -22.05 -13.67
N TYR A 4 35.37 -21.87 -12.50
CA TYR A 4 34.63 -21.60 -11.26
C TYR A 4 34.25 -20.11 -11.11
N PHE A 5 34.95 -19.23 -11.83
CA PHE A 5 34.66 -17.79 -11.83
C PHE A 5 33.33 -17.48 -12.54
N PHE A 6 33.02 -18.20 -13.63
CA PHE A 6 31.73 -18.09 -14.31
C PHE A 6 30.57 -18.73 -13.53
N ALA A 7 30.83 -19.80 -12.78
CA ALA A 7 29.82 -20.44 -11.93
C ALA A 7 29.46 -19.58 -10.71
N ALA A 8 30.42 -18.85 -10.13
CA ALA A 8 30.17 -17.94 -9.02
C ALA A 8 29.36 -16.69 -9.44
N LEU A 9 29.52 -16.21 -10.68
CA LEU A 9 28.78 -15.04 -11.19
C LEU A 9 27.28 -15.31 -11.39
N LEU A 10 26.91 -16.56 -11.70
CA LEU A 10 25.53 -16.98 -11.98
C LEU A 10 24.70 -17.20 -10.70
N ILE A 11 25.35 -17.40 -9.55
CA ILE A 11 24.68 -17.61 -8.25
C ILE A 11 24.35 -16.27 -7.57
N VAL A 12 25.05 -15.18 -7.93
CA VAL A 12 24.87 -13.83 -7.33
C VAL A 12 23.72 -13.05 -7.95
N SER A 13 23.23 -13.41 -9.15
CA SER A 13 22.20 -12.62 -9.86
C SER A 13 20.75 -12.95 -9.49
N VAL A 14 20.49 -13.84 -8.54
CA VAL A 14 19.11 -14.28 -8.18
C VAL A 14 18.49 -13.47 -7.03
N GLN A 15 19.25 -12.59 -6.39
CA GLN A 15 18.74 -11.82 -5.26
C GLN A 15 18.38 -10.40 -5.70
N MET A 16 17.20 -9.94 -5.28
CA MET A 16 16.61 -8.61 -5.47
C MET A 16 15.67 -8.41 -6.66
N VAL A 17 14.70 -9.32 -6.82
CA VAL A 17 13.34 -8.86 -7.15
C VAL A 17 12.58 -8.82 -5.83
N GLN A 18 12.70 -7.71 -5.10
CA GLN A 18 11.70 -7.40 -4.08
C GLN A 18 10.46 -6.96 -4.84
N ALA A 19 9.58 -7.90 -5.16
CA ALA A 19 8.21 -7.53 -5.49
C ALA A 19 7.69 -6.75 -4.28
N GLN A 20 7.34 -5.48 -4.46
CA GLN A 20 6.73 -4.66 -3.42
C GLN A 20 5.34 -5.24 -3.15
N THR A 21 5.29 -6.28 -2.33
CA THR A 21 4.05 -6.86 -1.85
C THR A 21 3.44 -5.91 -0.84
N TRP A 22 2.14 -5.67 -0.96
CA TRP A 22 1.43 -4.87 0.01
C TRP A 22 1.57 -5.43 1.43
N PRO A 23 1.59 -4.58 2.47
CA PRO A 23 1.56 -5.04 3.85
C PRO A 23 0.37 -5.97 4.12
N GLN A 24 0.52 -6.85 5.10
CA GLN A 24 -0.56 -7.75 5.52
C GLN A 24 -1.81 -6.96 5.94
N GLY A 25 -2.97 -7.32 5.39
CA GLY A 25 -4.25 -6.66 5.69
C GLY A 25 -4.63 -5.56 4.69
N VAL A 26 -3.78 -5.29 3.70
CA VAL A 26 -4.17 -4.49 2.54
C VAL A 26 -4.83 -5.39 1.50
N GLN A 27 -6.09 -5.09 1.16
CA GLN A 27 -6.76 -5.74 0.04
C GLN A 27 -6.42 -5.00 -1.26
N PHE A 28 -5.79 -5.69 -2.21
CA PHE A 28 -5.56 -5.10 -3.54
C PHE A 28 -6.84 -5.18 -4.38
N ILE A 29 -7.22 -4.04 -4.96
CA ILE A 29 -8.36 -3.90 -5.85
C ILE A 29 -7.81 -3.66 -7.25
N GLU A 30 -8.22 -4.48 -8.21
CA GLU A 30 -7.93 -4.21 -9.61
C GLU A 30 -8.81 -3.05 -10.10
N SER A 31 -8.19 -1.94 -10.50
CA SER A 31 -8.88 -0.83 -11.15
C SER A 31 -8.83 -0.96 -12.67
N LYS A 32 -10.01 -0.95 -13.30
CA LYS A 32 -10.15 -0.98 -14.76
C LYS A 32 -10.54 0.41 -15.27
N MET A 33 -10.02 0.77 -16.44
CA MET A 33 -10.29 2.07 -17.05
C MET A 33 -11.76 2.18 -17.44
N ASN A 34 -12.40 3.32 -17.10
CA ASN A 34 -13.81 3.61 -17.35
C ASN A 34 -14.79 2.62 -16.70
N ASP A 35 -14.36 1.95 -15.63
CA ASP A 35 -15.17 1.00 -14.87
C ASP A 35 -15.15 1.38 -13.38
N SER A 36 -16.08 0.82 -12.61
CA SER A 36 -16.18 1.04 -11.18
C SER A 36 -16.16 -0.30 -10.44
N THR A 37 -15.33 -0.39 -9.40
CA THR A 37 -15.29 -1.53 -8.49
C THR A 37 -15.80 -1.09 -7.12
N THR A 38 -16.76 -1.82 -6.56
CA THR A 38 -17.26 -1.62 -5.19
C THR A 38 -16.72 -2.71 -4.29
N VAL A 39 -16.24 -2.34 -3.11
CA VAL A 39 -15.78 -3.25 -2.07
C VAL A 39 -16.49 -2.93 -0.77
N GLN A 40 -16.83 -3.97 0.00
CA GLN A 40 -17.39 -3.82 1.34
C GLN A 40 -16.31 -4.11 2.38
N GLY A 41 -16.08 -3.16 3.28
CA GLY A 41 -15.21 -3.33 4.44
C GLY A 41 -16.02 -3.44 5.73
N ASN A 42 -15.39 -4.01 6.74
CA ASN A 42 -15.88 -4.04 8.11
C ASN A 42 -14.77 -3.54 9.05
N LEU A 43 -15.03 -2.47 9.80
CA LEU A 43 -14.05 -1.92 10.74
C LEU A 43 -13.72 -2.90 11.86
N ALA A 44 -14.63 -3.81 12.24
CA ALA A 44 -14.33 -4.83 13.25
C ALA A 44 -13.20 -5.79 12.82
N ASP A 45 -12.99 -5.95 11.51
CA ASP A 45 -11.93 -6.78 10.93
C ASP A 45 -10.66 -5.96 10.58
N GLY A 46 -10.69 -4.65 10.84
CA GLY A 46 -9.62 -3.72 10.50
C GLY A 46 -8.37 -3.87 11.38
N LYS A 47 -7.24 -3.37 10.88
CA LYS A 47 -6.01 -3.24 11.67
C LYS A 47 -6.13 -2.04 12.60
N ILE A 48 -5.78 -2.25 13.87
CA ILE A 48 -5.71 -1.15 14.83
C ILE A 48 -4.48 -0.30 14.52
N ILE A 49 -4.68 1.01 14.35
CA ILE A 49 -3.63 2.01 14.35
C ILE A 49 -3.75 2.82 15.64
N ASP A 50 -2.73 2.69 16.49
CA ASP A 50 -2.56 3.40 17.75
C ASP A 50 -1.51 4.52 17.66
N ASP A 51 -0.66 4.51 16.63
CA ASP A 51 0.31 5.57 16.34
C ASP A 51 0.15 6.15 14.92
N LEU A 52 -0.12 7.45 14.85
CA LEU A 52 -0.21 8.25 13.62
C LEU A 52 0.92 9.29 13.53
N SER A 53 1.98 9.18 14.34
CA SER A 53 3.13 10.09 14.30
C SER A 53 3.77 10.17 12.91
N TRP A 54 3.75 9.09 12.14
CA TRP A 54 4.24 9.07 10.75
C TRP A 54 3.45 10.01 9.82
N ALA A 55 2.16 10.22 10.09
CA ALA A 55 1.28 11.09 9.30
C ALA A 55 1.47 12.58 9.63
N SER A 56 2.19 12.91 10.71
CA SER A 56 2.48 14.29 11.13
C SER A 56 3.65 14.93 10.40
N SER A 57 4.41 14.16 9.60
CA SER A 57 5.52 14.71 8.84
C SER A 57 5.00 15.66 7.74
N SER A 58 5.72 16.76 7.49
CA SER A 58 5.34 17.73 6.44
C SER A 58 5.25 17.10 5.05
N SER A 59 5.93 15.97 4.82
CA SER A 59 5.84 15.18 3.59
C SER A 59 4.48 14.51 3.38
N ASN A 60 3.68 14.35 4.43
CA ASN A 60 2.35 13.74 4.44
C ASN A 60 1.24 14.76 4.79
N ALA A 61 1.55 16.07 4.77
CA ALA A 61 0.72 17.14 5.32
C ALA A 61 -0.55 17.43 4.50
N CYS A 62 -1.56 16.59 4.67
CA CYS A 62 -2.98 16.89 4.47
C CYS A 62 -3.81 16.59 5.75
N PHE A 63 -3.14 16.17 6.82
CA PHE A 63 -3.74 15.90 8.12
C PHE A 63 -3.35 17.02 9.09
N THR A 64 -4.33 17.74 9.63
CA THR A 64 -4.09 18.67 10.73
C THR A 64 -3.85 17.84 12.00
N GLY A 65 -2.63 17.90 12.54
CA GLY A 65 -2.21 17.01 13.64
C GLY A 65 -3.01 17.09 14.93
N LEU A 66 -3.86 18.12 15.09
CA LEU A 66 -4.79 18.25 16.22
C LEU A 66 -5.86 17.15 16.28
N GLN A 67 -6.05 16.38 15.20
CA GLN A 67 -7.12 15.38 15.10
C GLN A 67 -6.63 13.93 15.05
N PHE A 68 -5.34 13.63 15.25
CA PHE A 68 -4.85 12.26 15.13
C PHE A 68 -5.54 11.26 16.04
N THR A 69 -5.85 11.64 17.29
CA THR A 69 -6.59 10.78 18.21
C THR A 69 -7.97 10.37 17.66
N GLN A 70 -8.60 11.23 16.85
CA GLN A 70 -9.90 10.93 16.23
C GLN A 70 -9.79 9.96 15.04
N TYR A 71 -8.60 9.86 14.45
CA TYR A 71 -8.29 8.97 13.33
C TYR A 71 -7.56 7.71 13.78
N MET A 72 -7.33 7.49 15.08
CA MET A 72 -6.85 6.21 15.61
C MET A 72 -8.01 5.22 15.71
N GLY A 73 -7.69 3.92 15.78
CA GLY A 73 -8.69 2.86 15.93
C GLY A 73 -8.56 1.82 14.82
N HIS A 74 -9.66 1.19 14.42
CA HIS A 74 -9.63 0.16 13.40
C HIS A 74 -9.68 0.75 11.99
N HIS A 75 -8.76 0.32 11.11
CA HIS A 75 -8.68 0.75 9.72
C HIS A 75 -8.70 -0.44 8.78
N VAL A 76 -9.45 -0.31 7.68
CA VAL A 76 -9.41 -1.23 6.55
C VAL A 76 -8.62 -0.58 5.42
N PHE A 77 -7.65 -1.31 4.86
CA PHE A 77 -6.74 -0.78 3.85
C PHE A 77 -7.02 -1.39 2.49
N TYR A 78 -7.06 -0.53 1.47
CA TYR A 78 -7.17 -0.92 0.08
C TYR A 78 -6.00 -0.37 -0.72
N GLY A 79 -5.43 -1.19 -1.58
CA GLY A 79 -4.40 -0.79 -2.55
C GLY A 79 -4.96 -0.91 -3.96
N THR A 80 -4.60 0.01 -4.85
CA THR A 80 -4.87 -0.11 -6.29
C THR A 80 -3.75 0.55 -7.09
N SER A 81 -3.69 0.27 -8.38
CA SER A 81 -2.80 0.92 -9.35
C SER A 81 -3.61 1.49 -10.50
N ILE A 82 -3.27 2.70 -10.93
CA ILE A 82 -3.81 3.32 -12.14
C ILE A 82 -2.69 3.60 -13.14
N LYS A 83 -3.03 3.70 -14.42
CA LYS A 83 -2.06 4.10 -15.46
C LYS A 83 -1.65 5.57 -15.25
N PRO A 84 -0.44 5.96 -15.71
CA PRO A 84 -0.05 7.36 -15.75
C PRO A 84 -1.10 8.23 -16.45
N GLN A 85 -1.25 9.48 -16.01
CA GLN A 85 -2.20 10.45 -16.58
C GLN A 85 -3.68 10.00 -16.51
N SER A 86 -4.05 9.20 -15.50
CA SER A 86 -5.43 8.79 -15.25
C SER A 86 -6.01 9.48 -14.00
N VAL A 87 -7.34 9.57 -13.92
CA VAL A 87 -8.06 10.09 -12.75
C VAL A 87 -8.87 8.95 -12.12
N ILE A 88 -8.69 8.72 -10.82
CA ILE A 88 -9.54 7.84 -10.01
C ILE A 88 -10.49 8.69 -9.17
N LYS A 89 -11.76 8.28 -9.08
CA LYS A 89 -12.75 8.88 -8.18
C LYS A 89 -13.11 7.85 -7.13
N ILE A 90 -12.99 8.23 -5.87
CA ILE A 90 -13.28 7.36 -4.72
C ILE A 90 -14.49 7.95 -3.99
N TYR A 91 -15.45 7.07 -3.68
CA TYR A 91 -16.64 7.41 -2.93
C TYR A 91 -16.69 6.51 -1.68
N VAL A 92 -16.97 7.11 -0.53
CA VAL A 92 -17.24 6.37 0.71
C VAL A 92 -18.71 6.53 1.01
N THR A 93 -19.39 5.40 1.16
CA THR A 93 -20.81 5.33 1.53
C THR A 93 -20.93 4.62 2.87
N ALA A 94 -21.76 5.16 3.75
CA ALA A 94 -22.09 4.58 5.05
C ALA A 94 -23.31 3.66 4.96
#